data_AF-A0A1V5D521-F1
#
_entry.id   AF-A0A1V5D521-F1
#
_cell.length_a   1.000
_cell.length_b   1.000
_cell.length_c   1.000
_cell.angle_alpha   90.00
_cell.angle_beta   90.00
_cell.angle_gamma   90.00
#
_symmetry.space_group_name_H-M   'P 1'
#
loop_
_entity.id
_entity.type
_entity.pdbx_description
1 polymer ?
#
loop_
_entity_poly.entity_id
_entity_poly.type
_entity_poly.pdbx_seq_one_letter_code
_entity_poly.pdbx_strand_id
1 'polypeptide(L)'
;MNRVFEAIKRFMLKEVLLQRFEEKVAGKETATIDVFLKKGKEYIVRGKVTKGHGKPILSLVDVGGSAVENQYNDKGNNVYFTPGRDGLYRIVVATNYAVNGHESVPVEVTLAYRLPPPQYLIDSVRLLPCESDWPGFKEYESTEDLPETEATVTRGCMSS
;
A
#
# COMPACT_ATOMS: atom_id res chain seq x y z
N MET A 1 -26.30 -22.53 -19.27
CA MET A 1 -25.03 -22.90 -18.59
C MET A 1 -24.30 -21.63 -18.23
N ASN A 2 -24.23 -21.33 -16.92
CA ASN A 2 -23.50 -20.19 -16.36
C ASN A 2 -21.99 -20.37 -16.59
N ARG A 3 -21.33 -19.43 -17.26
CA ARG A 3 -19.88 -19.26 -17.14
C ARG A 3 -19.61 -17.96 -16.39
N VAL A 4 -19.27 -18.18 -15.13
CA VAL A 4 -18.88 -17.19 -14.12
C VAL A 4 -17.67 -16.41 -14.64
N PHE A 5 -17.81 -15.09 -14.79
CA PHE A 5 -16.66 -14.20 -14.90
C PHE A 5 -16.04 -14.06 -13.51
N GLU A 6 -14.97 -14.80 -13.26
CA GLU A 6 -14.16 -14.64 -12.05
C GLU A 6 -13.18 -13.48 -12.25
N ALA A 7 -13.56 -12.28 -11.78
CA ALA A 7 -12.67 -11.13 -11.76
C ALA A 7 -11.66 -11.28 -10.61
N ILE A 8 -10.41 -11.59 -10.93
CA ILE A 8 -9.32 -11.65 -9.94
C ILE A 8 -9.04 -10.22 -9.43
N LYS A 9 -9.57 -9.87 -8.25
CA LYS A 9 -9.12 -8.68 -7.51
C LYS A 9 -7.85 -9.02 -6.75
N ARG A 10 -6.67 -8.63 -7.28
CA ARG A 10 -5.41 -8.66 -6.52
C ARG A 10 -5.34 -7.41 -5.64
N PHE A 11 -5.42 -7.60 -4.32
CA PHE A 11 -5.17 -6.53 -3.36
C PHE A 11 -3.67 -6.29 -3.26
N MET A 12 -3.22 -5.10 -3.68
CA MET A 12 -1.82 -4.69 -3.47
C MET A 12 -1.71 -4.00 -2.12
N LEU A 13 -1.22 -4.73 -1.12
CA LEU A 13 -0.83 -4.15 0.16
C LEU A 13 0.28 -3.13 -0.10
N LYS A 14 0.08 -1.89 0.36
CA LYS A 14 1.08 -0.81 0.27
C LYS A 14 1.96 -0.74 1.52
N GLU A 15 1.48 -1.32 2.62
CA GLU A 15 2.07 -1.18 3.94
C GLU A 15 1.81 -2.43 4.77
N VAL A 16 2.71 -2.71 5.72
CA VAL A 16 2.57 -3.78 6.71
C VAL A 16 2.58 -3.14 8.08
N LEU A 17 1.47 -3.27 8.82
CA LEU A 17 1.41 -2.88 10.22
C LEU A 17 2.39 -3.74 11.02
N LEU A 18 3.34 -3.11 11.70
CA LEU A 18 4.29 -3.79 12.56
C LEU A 18 3.76 -3.87 13.98
N GLN A 19 3.33 -2.72 14.52
CA GLN A 19 2.90 -2.65 15.90
C GLN A 19 1.94 -1.47 16.13
N ARG A 20 1.11 -1.63 17.16
CA ARG A 20 0.23 -0.60 17.71
C ARG A 20 0.55 -0.44 19.19
N PHE A 21 0.62 0.80 19.63
CA PHE A 21 0.90 1.23 20.99
C PHE A 21 -0.21 2.15 21.46
N GLU A 22 -0.51 2.12 22.75
CA GLU A 22 -1.45 3.04 23.37
C GLU A 22 -0.74 3.75 24.53
N GLU A 23 -0.55 5.05 24.38
CA GLU A 23 0.19 5.89 25.32
C GLU A 23 -0.73 6.95 25.92
N LYS A 24 -0.53 7.28 27.20
CA LYS A 24 -1.21 8.40 27.83
C LYS A 24 -0.28 9.60 27.87
N VAL A 25 -0.66 10.67 27.18
CA VAL A 25 0.16 11.88 27.06
C VAL A 25 -0.52 13.02 27.80
N ALA A 26 0.12 13.53 28.86
CA ALA A 26 -0.35 14.71 29.57
C ALA A 26 -0.01 15.99 28.79
N GLY A 27 -0.84 17.03 28.92
CA GLY A 27 -0.59 18.32 28.29
C GLY A 27 0.67 18.96 28.88
N LYS A 28 1.78 18.94 28.12
CA LYS A 28 3.17 19.35 28.42
C LYS A 28 4.18 18.22 28.61
N GLU A 29 3.74 16.97 28.66
CA GLU A 29 4.63 15.80 28.70
C GLU A 29 4.74 15.15 27.33
N THR A 30 5.78 14.33 27.16
CA THR A 30 5.99 13.51 25.97
C THR A 30 6.05 12.06 26.37
N ALA A 31 5.33 11.19 25.67
CA ALA A 31 5.55 9.74 25.74
C ALA A 31 6.62 9.34 24.73
N THR A 32 7.35 8.26 25.04
CA THR A 32 8.44 7.77 24.19
C THR A 32 8.30 6.28 23.96
N ILE A 33 8.39 5.86 22.69
CA ILE A 33 8.32 4.45 22.29
C ILE A 33 9.64 4.08 21.62
N ASP A 34 10.36 3.15 22.23
CA ASP A 34 11.64 2.65 21.72
C ASP A 34 11.40 1.53 20.70
N VAL A 35 11.98 1.66 19.50
CA VAL A 35 11.76 0.76 18.36
C VAL A 35 13.08 0.44 17.66
N PHE A 36 13.27 -0.81 17.24
CA PHE A 36 14.43 -1.21 16.44
C PHE A 36 14.10 -1.13 14.95
N LEU A 37 14.80 -0.28 14.20
CA LEU A 37 14.54 -0.03 12.79
C LEU A 37 15.73 -0.47 11.92
N LYS A 38 15.42 -0.82 10.66
CA LYS A 38 16.43 -1.20 9.67
C LYS A 38 16.74 -0.05 8.71
N LYS A 39 18.00 0.09 8.33
CA LYS A 39 18.52 1.05 7.37
C LYS A 39 17.83 0.91 6.01
N GLY A 40 17.52 2.05 5.40
CA GLY A 40 17.02 2.12 4.01
C GLY A 40 15.60 1.58 3.83
N LYS A 41 14.88 1.34 4.93
CA LYS A 41 13.48 0.94 4.94
C LYS A 41 12.64 2.17 5.27
N GLU A 42 11.60 2.44 4.48
CA GLU A 42 10.68 3.54 4.77
C GLU A 42 9.62 3.07 5.77
N TYR A 43 9.54 3.76 6.89
CA TYR A 43 8.58 3.53 7.96
C TYR A 43 7.57 4.66 8.03
N ILE A 44 6.39 4.34 8.51
CA ILE A 44 5.28 5.27 8.70
C ILE A 44 4.82 5.14 10.13
N VAL A 45 4.87 6.26 10.87
CA VAL A 45 4.27 6.36 12.19
C VAL A 45 3.00 7.18 12.07
N ARG A 46 1.88 6.68 12.61
CA ARG A 46 0.62 7.42 12.66
C ARG A 46 0.16 7.55 14.09
N GLY A 47 -0.36 8.73 14.42
CA GLY A 47 -0.85 9.04 15.75
C GLY A 47 -2.32 9.40 15.69
N LYS A 48 -3.11 8.89 16.62
CA LYS A 48 -4.52 9.26 16.79
C LYS A 48 -4.85 9.40 18.26
N VAL A 49 -5.42 10.55 18.66
CA VAL A 49 -6.07 10.68 19.95
C VAL A 49 -7.34 9.83 19.94
N THR A 50 -7.45 8.86 20.86
CA THR A 50 -8.60 7.94 20.91
C THR A 50 -9.76 8.48 21.73
N LYS A 51 -9.48 9.36 22.70
CA LYS A 51 -10.48 10.03 23.53
C LYS A 51 -9.97 11.43 23.92
N GLY A 52 -10.86 12.41 23.93
CA GLY A 52 -10.52 13.81 24.26
C GLY A 52 -10.31 14.67 23.02
N HIS A 53 -9.67 15.82 23.21
CA HIS A 53 -9.40 16.79 22.15
C HIS A 53 -7.90 17.00 21.96
N GLY A 54 -7.50 17.46 20.78
CA GLY A 54 -6.11 17.70 20.42
C GLY A 54 -5.66 16.84 19.24
N LYS A 55 -4.42 17.08 18.81
CA LYS A 55 -3.73 16.33 17.76
C LYS A 55 -2.39 15.83 18.30
N PRO A 56 -2.00 14.58 18.00
CA PRO A 56 -0.69 14.10 18.34
C PRO A 56 0.34 14.77 17.43
N ILE A 57 1.47 15.13 18.03
CA ILE A 57 2.68 15.57 17.34
C ILE A 57 3.66 14.42 17.46
N LEU A 58 4.16 13.95 16.33
CA LEU A 58 5.05 12.80 16.25
C LEU A 58 6.42 13.25 15.74
N SER A 59 7.47 12.71 16.35
CA SER A 59 8.83 12.86 15.85
C SER A 59 9.64 11.60 16.15
N LEU A 60 10.80 11.48 15.50
CA LEU A 60 11.72 10.36 15.69
C LEU A 60 13.09 10.91 16.02
N VAL A 61 13.71 10.37 17.06
CA VAL A 61 15.09 10.64 17.44
C VAL A 61 15.90 9.35 17.44
N ASP A 62 17.20 9.46 17.17
CA ASP A 62 18.12 8.33 17.34
C ASP A 62 18.51 8.14 18.82
N VAL A 63 19.23 7.06 19.14
CA VAL A 63 19.72 6.80 20.52
C VAL A 63 20.58 7.93 21.07
N GLY A 64 21.25 8.70 20.20
CA GLY A 64 22.04 9.86 20.59
C GLY A 64 21.21 11.12 20.85
N GLY A 65 19.88 11.06 20.71
CA GLY A 65 18.97 12.20 20.86
C GLY A 65 18.92 13.11 19.64
N SER A 66 19.56 12.74 18.53
CA SER A 66 19.53 13.53 17.30
C SER A 66 18.22 13.32 16.56
N ALA A 67 17.60 14.41 16.11
CA ALA A 67 16.40 14.36 15.30
C ALA A 67 16.67 13.63 13.98
N VAL A 68 15.78 12.70 13.63
CA VAL A 68 15.82 12.01 12.34
C VAL A 68 15.02 12.82 11.33
N GLU A 69 15.61 13.04 10.15
CA GLU A 69 14.94 13.69 9.03
C GLU A 69 13.65 12.94 8.69
N ASN A 70 12.59 13.71 8.48
CA ASN A 70 11.26 13.17 8.34
C ASN A 70 10.39 13.99 7.39
N GLN A 71 9.40 13.33 6.81
CA GLN A 71 8.37 13.98 6.01
C GLN A 71 7.05 13.92 6.77
N TYR A 72 6.53 15.08 7.14
CA TYR A 72 5.25 15.20 7.82
C TYR A 72 4.12 15.30 6.80
N ASN A 73 3.05 14.54 7.01
CA ASN A 73 1.81 14.69 6.26
C ASN A 73 0.68 15.10 7.21
N ASP A 74 0.36 16.40 7.18
CA ASP A 74 -0.66 17.04 8.01
C ASP A 74 -2.06 16.44 7.86
N LYS A 75 -2.40 15.92 6.66
CA LYS A 75 -3.73 15.37 6.40
C LYS A 75 -3.94 14.02 7.09
N GLY A 76 -2.87 13.25 7.28
CA GLY A 76 -2.92 11.91 7.86
C GLY A 76 -2.44 11.81 9.30
N ASN A 77 -1.95 12.90 9.90
CA ASN A 77 -1.20 12.90 11.17
C ASN A 77 -0.16 11.77 11.20
N ASN A 78 0.58 11.66 10.10
CA ASN A 78 1.56 10.61 9.91
C ASN A 78 2.89 11.17 9.45
N VAL A 79 3.93 10.46 9.86
CA VAL A 79 5.32 10.87 9.64
C VAL A 79 6.05 9.71 9.00
N TYR A 80 6.77 10.02 7.93
CA TYR A 80 7.57 9.08 7.17
C TYR A 80 9.04 9.24 7.56
N PHE A 81 9.72 8.11 7.77
CA PHE A 81 11.12 8.08 8.17
C PHE A 81 11.88 7.02 7.38
N THR A 82 13.11 7.32 7.00
CA THR A 82 14.06 6.33 6.47
C THR A 82 15.31 6.32 7.33
N PRO A 83 15.52 5.30 8.18
CA PRO A 83 16.70 5.22 9.04
C PRO A 83 18.00 5.19 8.23
N GLY A 84 18.97 6.02 8.63
CA GLY A 84 20.31 6.03 8.05
C GLY A 84 21.20 4.86 8.50
N ARG A 85 20.82 4.16 9.59
CA ARG A 85 21.51 2.99 10.14
C ARG A 85 20.52 1.99 10.74
N ASP A 86 20.97 0.76 10.90
CA ASP A 86 20.26 -0.22 11.73
C ASP A 86 20.43 0.17 13.20
N GLY A 87 19.38 0.02 14.00
CA GLY A 87 19.51 0.25 15.44
C GLY A 87 18.22 0.64 16.14
N LEU A 88 18.41 1.03 17.40
CA LEU A 88 17.36 1.56 18.25
C LEU A 88 17.07 3.02 17.88
N TYR A 89 15.79 3.37 17.86
CA TYR A 89 15.27 4.71 17.65
C TYR A 89 14.14 4.94 18.66
N ARG A 90 13.81 6.21 18.89
CA ARG A 90 12.78 6.61 19.83
C ARG A 90 11.74 7.48 19.14
N ILE A 91 10.51 6.99 19.11
CA ILE A 91 9.35 7.76 18.67
C ILE A 91 8.94 8.64 19.85
N VAL A 92 8.90 9.94 19.65
CA VAL A 92 8.44 10.92 20.65
C VAL A 92 7.04 11.35 20.28
N VAL A 93 6.13 11.24 21.24
CA VAL A 93 4.70 11.51 21.10
C VAL A 93 4.34 12.64 22.04
N ALA A 94 3.93 13.77 21.47
CA ALA A 94 3.39 14.91 22.21
C ALA A 94 1.96 15.18 21.76
N THR A 95 1.23 16.04 22.47
CA THR A 95 -0.09 16.52 22.04
C THR A 95 -0.13 18.05 22.09
N ASN A 96 -0.79 18.67 21.12
CA ASN A 96 -0.94 20.13 21.06
C ASN A 96 -2.09 20.67 21.91
N TYR A 97 -2.49 19.95 22.96
CA TYR A 97 -3.70 20.24 23.71
C TYR A 97 -3.59 21.55 24.53
N ALA A 98 -4.59 22.42 24.40
CA ALA A 98 -4.73 23.63 25.22
C ALA A 98 -5.20 23.24 26.62
N VAL A 99 -4.32 23.44 27.60
CA VAL A 99 -4.47 22.96 28.98
C VAL A 99 -5.59 23.72 29.70
N ASN A 100 -6.80 23.17 29.66
CA ASN A 100 -7.81 23.41 30.69
C ASN A 100 -7.86 22.19 31.61
N GLY A 101 -6.82 22.04 32.44
CA GLY A 101 -6.80 21.10 33.57
C GLY A 101 -6.44 19.65 33.23
N HIS A 102 -5.14 19.34 33.35
CA HIS A 102 -4.55 18.07 33.81
C HIS A 102 -4.99 16.69 33.24
N GLU A 103 -5.91 16.58 32.29
CA GLU A 103 -6.33 15.26 31.81
C GLU A 103 -5.33 14.70 30.79
N SER A 104 -4.73 13.54 31.13
CA SER A 104 -3.89 12.78 30.21
C SER A 104 -4.74 12.25 29.07
N VAL A 105 -4.29 12.46 27.83
CA VAL A 105 -5.03 12.06 26.63
C VAL A 105 -4.47 10.74 26.11
N PRO A 106 -5.30 9.71 25.90
CA PRO A 106 -4.84 8.47 25.28
C PRO A 106 -4.58 8.67 23.78
N VAL A 107 -3.39 8.31 23.35
CA VAL A 107 -2.90 8.37 21.98
C VAL A 107 -2.56 6.97 21.51
N GLU A 108 -3.21 6.55 20.44
CA GLU A 108 -2.84 5.35 19.69
C GLU A 108 -1.75 5.71 18.68
N VAL A 109 -0.63 4.98 18.75
CA VAL A 109 0.48 5.11 17.82
C VAL A 109 0.61 3.81 17.04
N THR A 110 0.62 3.91 15.71
CA THR A 110 0.84 2.75 14.83
C THR A 110 2.15 2.93 14.08
N LEU A 111 2.95 1.88 14.06
CA LEU A 111 4.17 1.80 13.27
C LEU A 111 3.94 0.80 12.15
N ALA A 112 4.18 1.23 10.92
CA ALA A 112 4.10 0.39 9.73
C ALA A 112 5.36 0.53 8.88
N TYR A 113 5.65 -0.52 8.11
CA TYR A 113 6.66 -0.52 7.07
C TYR A 113 5.98 -0.33 5.71
N ARG A 114 6.50 0.56 4.86
CA ARG A 114 5.98 0.73 3.50
C ARG A 114 6.59 -0.31 2.57
N LEU A 115 5.73 -1.01 1.85
CA LEU A 115 6.15 -1.96 0.83
C LEU A 115 6.62 -1.19 -0.40
N PRO A 116 7.76 -1.58 -1.01
CA PRO A 116 8.13 -1.03 -2.30
C PRO A 116 7.01 -1.34 -3.31
N PRO A 117 6.77 -0.45 -4.30
CA PRO A 117 5.82 -0.74 -5.35
C PRO A 117 6.21 -2.06 -6.03
N PRO A 118 5.23 -2.93 -6.32
CA PRO A 118 5.53 -4.19 -6.97
C PRO A 118 6.16 -3.91 -8.33
N GLN A 119 7.32 -4.53 -8.55
CA GLN A 119 7.94 -4.56 -9.86
C GLN A 119 7.16 -5.57 -10.68
N TYR A 120 6.32 -5.08 -11.60
CA TYR A 120 5.70 -5.96 -12.58
C TYR A 120 6.77 -6.33 -13.61
N LEU A 121 7.33 -7.53 -13.49
CA LEU A 121 7.87 -8.21 -14.66
C LEU A 121 6.66 -8.57 -15.51
N ILE A 122 6.34 -7.71 -16.47
CA ILE A 122 5.61 -8.16 -17.65
C ILE A 122 6.62 -9.04 -18.38
N ASP A 123 6.66 -10.33 -18.04
CA ASP A 123 7.19 -11.30 -18.96
C ASP A 123 6.39 -11.10 -20.24
N SER A 124 7.05 -10.53 -21.24
CA SER A 124 6.54 -10.38 -22.59
C SER A 124 5.76 -11.64 -22.90
N VAL A 125 4.45 -11.50 -23.09
CA VAL A 125 3.62 -12.57 -23.66
C VAL A 125 4.33 -12.92 -24.95
N ARG A 126 5.13 -14.00 -24.94
CA ARG A 126 5.59 -14.62 -26.18
C ARG A 126 4.29 -14.88 -26.90
N LEU A 127 4.07 -14.12 -27.97
CA LEU A 127 3.02 -14.38 -28.94
C LEU A 127 3.13 -15.88 -29.23
N LEU A 128 2.20 -16.66 -28.68
CA LEU A 128 2.05 -18.03 -29.12
C LEU A 128 1.77 -17.90 -30.63
N PRO A 129 2.56 -18.55 -31.49
CA PRO A 129 2.29 -18.49 -32.92
C PRO A 129 0.85 -18.94 -33.15
N CYS A 130 0.11 -18.18 -33.95
CA CYS A 130 -1.22 -18.58 -34.39
C CYS A 130 -1.13 -20.00 -34.96
N GLU A 131 -1.89 -20.94 -34.40
CA GLU A 131 -2.08 -22.28 -34.94
C GLU A 131 -2.88 -22.19 -36.25
N SER A 132 -2.27 -21.71 -37.33
CA SER A 132 -2.91 -21.68 -38.64
C SER A 132 -2.10 -22.38 -39.74
N ASP A 133 -0.94 -22.97 -39.44
CA ASP A 133 -0.15 -23.73 -40.43
C ASP A 133 -0.01 -25.23 -40.04
N TRP A 134 -1.12 -25.88 -39.74
CA TRP A 134 -1.19 -27.35 -39.79
C TRP A 134 -1.87 -27.78 -41.10
N PRO A 135 -1.13 -28.18 -42.15
CA PRO A 135 -1.74 -28.72 -43.36
C PRO A 135 -2.07 -30.20 -43.11
N GLY A 136 -3.33 -30.49 -42.80
CA GLY A 136 -3.82 -31.87 -42.90
C GLY A 136 -4.81 -32.27 -41.82
N PHE A 137 -6.05 -31.80 -41.91
CA PHE A 137 -7.19 -32.63 -41.52
C PHE A 137 -8.27 -32.49 -42.60
N LYS A 138 -8.46 -33.59 -43.34
CA LYS A 138 -9.49 -33.75 -44.35
C LYS A 138 -10.88 -33.74 -43.71
N GLU A 139 -11.79 -33.11 -44.43
CA GLU A 139 -13.24 -33.27 -44.49
C GLU A 139 -13.90 -34.28 -43.54
N TYR A 140 -14.88 -33.78 -42.80
CA TYR A 140 -16.17 -34.46 -42.73
C TYR A 140 -17.27 -33.44 -43.00
N GLU A 141 -17.94 -33.69 -44.11
CA GLU A 141 -19.13 -33.05 -44.62
C GLU A 141 -20.34 -33.48 -43.77
N SER A 142 -21.18 -32.53 -43.35
CA SER A 142 -22.60 -32.80 -43.09
C SER A 142 -23.37 -31.49 -43.26
N THR A 143 -23.96 -31.39 -44.44
CA THR A 143 -25.09 -30.54 -44.83
C THR A 143 -26.24 -30.62 -43.82
N GLU A 144 -26.86 -29.47 -43.52
CA GLU A 144 -28.25 -29.16 -43.92
C GLU A 144 -28.73 -27.81 -43.31
N ASP A 145 -29.25 -26.97 -44.21
CA ASP A 145 -30.37 -26.00 -44.06
C ASP A 145 -30.20 -24.56 -43.50
N LEU A 146 -29.80 -23.66 -44.42
CA LEU A 146 -30.51 -22.44 -44.95
C LEU A 146 -30.85 -21.22 -44.01
N PRO A 147 -31.13 -20.00 -44.54
CA PRO A 147 -30.27 -19.07 -45.27
C PRO A 147 -30.30 -17.59 -44.74
N GLU A 148 -29.34 -16.79 -45.23
CA GLU A 148 -29.33 -15.31 -45.45
C GLU A 148 -29.96 -14.37 -44.40
N THR A 149 -29.17 -13.54 -43.72
CA THR A 149 -28.87 -12.21 -44.29
C THR A 149 -27.59 -11.61 -43.72
N GLU A 150 -26.83 -11.02 -44.64
CA GLU A 150 -25.52 -10.43 -44.49
C GLU A 150 -25.50 -9.19 -43.57
N ALA A 151 -24.46 -9.08 -42.76
CA ALA A 151 -23.83 -7.78 -42.49
C ALA A 151 -22.36 -8.02 -42.09
N THR A 152 -21.54 -8.14 -43.13
CA THR A 152 -20.10 -7.90 -43.19
C THR A 152 -19.56 -6.99 -42.08
N VAL A 153 -18.76 -7.53 -41.18
CA VAL A 153 -17.72 -6.75 -40.49
C VAL A 153 -16.38 -7.26 -40.99
N THR A 154 -15.89 -6.61 -42.05
CA THR A 154 -14.50 -6.69 -42.49
C THR A 154 -13.59 -6.30 -41.34
N ARG A 155 -13.04 -7.28 -40.61
CA ARG A 155 -11.78 -7.08 -39.89
C ARG A 155 -10.68 -7.04 -40.94
N GLY A 156 -10.44 -5.84 -41.48
CA GLY A 156 -9.20 -5.56 -42.18
C GLY A 156 -8.04 -5.84 -41.23
N CYS A 157 -7.27 -6.89 -41.53
CA CYS A 157 -5.90 -6.96 -41.05
C CYS A 157 -5.15 -5.86 -41.81
N MET A 158 -4.74 -4.80 -41.12
CA MET A 158 -3.74 -3.88 -41.67
C MET A 158 -2.41 -4.61 -41.70
N SER A 159 -2.11 -5.23 -42.83
CA SER A 159 -0.73 -5.40 -43.30
C SER A 159 -0.13 -4.01 -43.57
N SER A 160 1.09 -3.78 -43.08
CA SER A 160 1.91 -2.63 -43.48
C SER A 160 2.13 -2.55 -44.98
#